data_AF-A0A3S0U986-F1
#
_entry.id   AF-A0A3S0U986-F1
#
_cell.length_a   1.000
_cell.length_b   1.000
_cell.length_c   1.000
_cell.angle_alpha   90.00
_cell.angle_beta   90.00
_cell.angle_gamma   90.00
#
_symmetry.space_group_name_H-M   'P 1'
#
loop_
_entity.id
_entity.type
_entity.pdbx_description
1 polymer ?
#
loop_
_entity_poly.entity_id
_entity_poly.type
_entity_poly.pdbx_seq_one_letter_code
_entity_poly.pdbx_strand_id
1 'polypeptide(L)'
;MNEHAFLAIRRGALHFTRGTYERFFNSLEAVVLLRNGNDLVVLPVHHRAAGGYVIKIRTGAGDRAVAAADFFRDNGIEDSVEMTLPAIWDDDRAALVARNAF
;
A
#
# COMPACT_ATOMS: atom_id res chain seq x y z
N MET A 1 -14.53 -12.07 8.68
CA MET A 1 -13.37 -12.19 9.58
C MET A 1 -12.36 -11.20 9.03
N ASN A 2 -12.08 -10.10 9.73
CA ASN A 2 -11.27 -9.03 9.15
C ASN A 2 -9.84 -9.53 8.94
N GLU A 3 -9.36 -9.46 7.71
CA GLU A 3 -8.01 -9.94 7.39
C GLU A 3 -6.98 -8.85 7.69
N HIS A 4 -5.95 -9.23 8.44
CA HIS A 4 -4.92 -8.30 8.93
C HIS A 4 -3.61 -8.45 8.15
N ALA A 5 -2.90 -7.34 7.99
CA ALA A 5 -1.53 -7.30 7.50
C ALA A 5 -0.74 -6.16 8.14
N PHE A 6 0.55 -6.11 7.84
CA PHE A 6 1.41 -4.97 8.13
C PHE A 6 1.93 -4.39 6.82
N LEU A 7 1.87 -3.07 6.71
CA LEU A 7 2.47 -2.29 5.65
C LEU A 7 3.65 -1.53 6.21
N ALA A 8 4.74 -1.40 5.47
CA ALA A 8 5.85 -0.54 5.88
C ALA A 8 5.99 0.64 4.92
N ILE A 9 6.21 1.83 5.46
CA ILE A 9 6.62 3.02 4.71
C ILE A 9 8.09 3.25 5.04
N ARG A 10 8.92 3.36 4.00
CA ARG A 10 10.32 3.75 4.13
C ARG A 10 10.86 4.21 2.79
N ARG A 11 11.69 5.26 2.80
CA ARG A 11 12.34 5.81 1.59
C ARG A 11 11.33 6.17 0.50
N GLY A 12 10.25 6.85 0.89
CA GLY A 12 9.19 7.28 -0.01
C GLY A 12 8.42 6.14 -0.70
N ALA A 13 8.44 4.93 -0.15
CA ALA A 13 7.79 3.77 -0.75
C ALA A 13 6.97 2.98 0.26
N LEU A 14 5.85 2.44 -0.21
CA LEU A 14 5.01 1.48 0.50
C LEU A 14 5.50 0.07 0.21
N HIS A 15 5.70 -0.73 1.25
CA HIS A 15 6.24 -2.08 1.17
C HIS A 15 5.24 -3.10 1.69
N PHE A 16 5.16 -4.20 0.97
CA PHE A 16 4.33 -5.35 1.29
C PHE A 16 5.25 -6.55 1.45
N THR A 17 4.94 -7.41 2.43
CA THR A 17 5.49 -8.77 2.40
C THR A 17 4.92 -9.52 1.20
N ARG A 18 5.62 -10.57 0.73
CA ARG A 18 5.05 -11.49 -0.27
C ARG A 18 3.63 -11.94 0.11
N GLY A 19 3.43 -12.37 1.36
CA GLY A 19 2.15 -12.89 1.83
C GLY A 19 1.02 -11.85 1.82
N THR A 20 1.33 -10.58 2.13
CA THR A 20 0.37 -9.48 2.00
C THR A 20 -0.02 -9.25 0.54
N TYR A 21 0.96 -9.24 -0.36
CA TYR A 21 0.70 -9.07 -1.79
C TYR A 21 -0.14 -10.23 -2.36
N GLU A 22 0.26 -11.48 -2.09
CA GLU A 22 -0.44 -12.67 -2.59
C GLU A 22 -1.86 -12.81 -2.03
N ARG A 23 -2.13 -12.24 -0.85
CA ARG A 23 -3.47 -12.26 -0.27
C ARG A 23 -4.38 -11.21 -0.88
N PHE A 24 -3.94 -9.96 -0.97
CA PHE A 24 -4.83 -8.83 -1.28
C PHE A 24 -4.68 -8.27 -2.69
N PHE A 25 -3.54 -8.48 -3.35
CA PHE A 25 -3.19 -7.84 -4.61
C PHE A 25 -2.61 -8.83 -5.63
N ASN A 26 -2.93 -10.11 -5.48
CA ASN A 26 -2.31 -11.16 -6.29
C ASN A 26 -2.53 -10.92 -7.78
N SER A 27 -1.46 -11.08 -8.56
CA SER A 27 -1.44 -10.83 -10.01
C SER A 27 -1.77 -9.40 -10.43
N LEU A 28 -1.93 -8.45 -9.50
CA LEU A 28 -2.15 -7.05 -9.84
C LEU A 28 -0.82 -6.35 -10.13
N GLU A 29 -0.86 -5.45 -11.12
CA GLU A 29 0.32 -4.67 -11.51
C GLU A 29 0.37 -3.30 -10.82
N ALA A 30 -0.75 -2.82 -10.29
CA ALA A 30 -0.87 -1.49 -9.72
C ALA A 30 -1.85 -1.43 -8.54
N VAL A 31 -1.66 -0.43 -7.70
CA VAL A 31 -2.62 0.00 -6.67
C VAL A 31 -2.86 1.51 -6.77
N VAL A 32 -4.01 1.97 -6.32
CA VAL A 32 -4.20 3.40 -6.02
C VAL A 32 -3.97 3.61 -4.53
N LEU A 33 -3.26 4.67 -4.19
CA LEU A 33 -3.12 5.16 -2.81
C LEU A 33 -4.00 6.37 -2.63
N LEU A 34 -4.84 6.36 -1.59
CA LEU A 34 -5.67 7.49 -1.21
C LEU A 34 -5.43 7.82 0.26
N ARG A 35 -5.47 9.11 0.57
CA ARG A 35 -5.71 9.57 1.94
C ARG A 35 -7.20 9.77 2.13
N ASN A 36 -7.78 9.11 3.13
CA ASN A 36 -9.16 9.34 3.56
C ASN A 36 -9.15 9.79 5.02
N GLY A 37 -9.27 11.09 5.27
CA GLY A 37 -9.02 11.66 6.58
C GLY A 37 -7.58 11.40 7.02
N ASN A 38 -7.40 10.61 8.08
CA ASN A 38 -6.08 10.22 8.56
C ASN A 38 -5.65 8.81 8.14
N ASP A 39 -6.48 8.12 7.36
CA ASP A 39 -6.22 6.75 6.95
C ASP A 39 -5.51 6.69 5.59
N LEU A 40 -4.58 5.74 5.47
CA LEU A 40 -4.05 5.30 4.18
C LEU A 40 -4.93 4.17 3.64
N VAL A 41 -5.49 4.39 2.45
CA VAL A 41 -6.31 3.41 1.74
C VAL A 41 -5.57 2.93 0.50
N VAL A 42 -5.37 1.61 0.41
CA VAL A 42 -4.69 0.95 -0.72
C VAL A 42 -5.72 0.15 -1.52
N LEU A 43 -6.05 0.64 -2.70
CA LEU A 43 -7.07 0.06 -3.58
C LEU A 43 -6.42 -0.83 -4.65
N PRO A 44 -6.94 -2.06 -4.88
CA PRO A 44 -6.51 -2.89 -6.00
C PRO A 44 -6.91 -2.25 -7.33
N VAL A 45 -6.02 -2.29 -8.33
CA VAL A 45 -6.33 -1.89 -9.71
C VAL A 45 -6.34 -3.12 -10.61
N HIS A 46 -7.53 -3.52 -11.05
CA HIS A 46 -7.71 -4.68 -11.94
C HIS A 46 -7.49 -4.34 -13.42
N HIS A 47 -7.63 -3.07 -13.81
CA HIS A 47 -7.41 -2.60 -15.17
C HIS A 47 -6.28 -1.58 -15.22
N ARG A 48 -5.12 -1.97 -15.77
CA ARG A 48 -3.91 -1.13 -15.82
C ARG A 48 -4.13 0.26 -16.44
N ALA A 49 -5.07 0.37 -17.39
CA ALA A 49 -5.42 1.65 -18.02
C ALA A 49 -6.08 2.66 -17.05
N ALA A 50 -6.56 2.21 -15.89
CA ALA A 50 -7.13 3.08 -14.85
C ALA A 50 -6.05 3.86 -14.07
N GLY A 51 -4.76 3.58 -14.30
CA GLY A 51 -3.64 4.27 -13.66
C GLY A 51 -3.28 3.71 -12.27
N GLY A 52 -2.62 4.54 -11.47
CA GLY A 52 -2.14 4.19 -10.13
C GLY A 52 -0.63 3.93 -10.06
N TYR A 53 -0.19 3.50 -8.88
CA TYR A 53 1.20 3.20 -8.59
C TYR A 53 1.54 1.76 -8.94
N VAL A 54 2.63 1.59 -9.68
CA VAL A 54 3.12 0.27 -10.10
C VAL A 54 3.68 -0.51 -8.91
N ILE A 55 3.21 -1.74 -8.76
CA ILE A 55 3.74 -2.71 -7.79
C ILE A 55 4.98 -3.37 -8.39
N LYS A 56 6.13 -3.20 -7.75
CA LYS A 56 7.41 -3.76 -8.20
C LYS A 56 7.87 -4.88 -7.28
N ILE A 57 8.53 -5.89 -7.85
CA ILE A 57 9.26 -6.89 -7.06
C ILE A 57 10.44 -6.19 -6.38
N ARG A 58 10.55 -6.36 -5.06
CA ARG A 58 11.59 -5.74 -4.22
C ARG A 58 12.70 -6.72 -3.88
N THR A 59 12.36 -7.96 -3.56
CA THR A 59 13.29 -8.98 -3.07
C THR A 59 13.12 -10.29 -3.85
N GLY A 60 14.17 -11.13 -3.86
CA GLY A 60 14.08 -12.49 -4.43
C GLY A 60 13.10 -13.40 -3.70
N ALA A 61 12.73 -13.07 -2.46
CA ALA A 61 11.70 -13.75 -1.69
C ALA A 61 10.27 -13.39 -2.12
N GLY A 62 10.10 -12.40 -3.00
CA GLY A 62 8.80 -11.99 -3.52
C GLY A 62 8.14 -10.84 -2.77
N ASP A 63 8.85 -10.10 -1.92
CA ASP A 63 8.29 -8.87 -1.36
C ASP A 63 8.05 -7.84 -2.45
N ARG A 64 7.08 -6.95 -2.22
CA ARG A 64 6.69 -5.93 -3.19
C ARG A 64 6.90 -4.54 -2.63
N ALA A 65 7.07 -3.58 -3.53
CA ALA A 65 7.12 -2.18 -3.19
C ALA A 65 6.41 -1.32 -4.23
N VAL A 66 5.81 -0.24 -3.76
CA VAL A 66 5.21 0.83 -4.54
C VAL A 66 5.99 2.10 -4.22
N ALA A 67 6.67 2.67 -5.21
CA ALA A 67 7.32 3.97 -5.06
C ALA A 67 6.26 5.06 -5.16
N ALA A 68 6.09 5.85 -4.10
CA ALA A 68 5.02 6.84 -3.95
C ALA A 68 5.49 8.04 -3.09
N ALA A 69 6.71 8.51 -3.35
CA ALA A 69 7.38 9.53 -2.55
C ALA A 69 6.70 10.89 -2.65
N ASP A 70 6.13 11.20 -3.82
CA ASP A 70 5.25 12.35 -4.04
C ASP A 70 4.01 12.26 -3.14
N PHE A 71 3.26 11.16 -3.20
CA PHE A 71 2.06 10.97 -2.39
C PHE A 71 2.34 11.06 -0.89
N PHE A 72 3.42 10.45 -0.40
CA PHE A 72 3.75 10.53 1.03
C PHE A 72 4.13 11.94 1.46
N ARG A 73 4.97 12.65 0.70
CA ARG A 73 5.36 14.02 1.01
C ARG A 73 4.18 14.98 0.94
N ASP A 74 3.33 14.85 -0.08
CA ASP A 74 2.09 15.65 -0.23
C ASP A 74 1.12 15.44 0.95
N ASN A 75 1.29 14.34 1.70
CA ASN A 75 0.49 14.03 2.88
C ASN A 75 1.26 14.15 4.22
N GLY A 76 2.45 14.74 4.23
CA GLY A 76 3.20 15.08 5.44
C GLY A 76 4.17 13.99 5.94
N ILE A 77 4.43 12.95 5.17
CA ILE A 77 5.42 11.91 5.47
C ILE A 77 6.66 12.13 4.60
N GLU A 78 7.73 12.62 5.22
CA GLU A 78 9.03 12.81 4.56
C GLU A 78 9.71 11.48 4.20
N ASP A 79 10.56 11.48 3.17
CA ASP A 79 11.24 10.26 2.67
C ASP A 79 12.13 9.59 3.73
N SER A 80 12.61 10.34 4.71
CA SER A 80 13.42 9.86 5.83
C SER A 80 12.61 9.10 6.89
N VAL A 81 11.28 9.21 6.87
CA VAL A 81 10.41 8.52 7.83
C VAL A 81 10.35 7.04 7.50
N GLU A 82 10.55 6.22 8.52
CA GLU A 82 10.32 4.77 8.46
C GLU A 82 9.28 4.38 9.50
N MET A 83 8.22 3.70 9.08
CA MET A 83 7.15 3.24 9.97
C MET A 83 6.51 1.95 9.48
N THR A 84 5.94 1.19 10.41
CA THR A 84 5.14 0.00 10.13
C THR A 84 3.72 0.23 10.62
N LEU A 85 2.75 0.05 9.75
CA LEU A 85 1.35 0.32 9.99
C LEU A 85 0.55 -0.98 10.00
N PRO A 86 -0.25 -1.27 11.04
CA PRO A 86 -1.25 -2.32 10.97
C PRO A 86 -2.30 -1.93 9.94
N ALA A 87 -2.65 -2.86 9.08
CA ALA A 87 -3.66 -2.68 8.04
C ALA A 87 -4.71 -3.79 8.09
N ILE A 88 -5.94 -3.43 7.75
CA ILE A 88 -7.09 -4.33 7.78
C ILE A 88 -7.79 -4.23 6.43
N TRP A 89 -8.16 -5.38 5.86
CA TRP A 89 -9.03 -5.39 4.69
C TRP A 89 -10.44 -4.91 5.07
N ASP A 90 -10.91 -3.91 4.35
CA ASP A 90 -12.24 -3.31 4.47
C ASP A 90 -13.07 -3.72 3.25
N ASP A 91 -14.04 -4.62 3.47
CA ASP A 91 -14.90 -5.16 2.40
C ASP A 91 -15.80 -4.10 1.76
N ASP A 92 -16.27 -3.11 2.54
CA ASP A 92 -17.13 -2.05 2.03
C ASP A 92 -16.38 -1.13 1.06
N ARG A 93 -15.06 -0.98 1.29
CA ARG A 93 -14.17 -0.20 0.43
C ARG A 93 -13.43 -1.04 -0.61
N ALA A 94 -13.50 -2.36 -0.51
CA ALA A 94 -12.65 -3.29 -1.24
C ALA A 94 -11.17 -2.88 -1.22
N ALA A 95 -10.66 -2.55 -0.03
CA ALA A 95 -9.34 -1.92 0.14
C ALA A 95 -8.59 -2.44 1.37
N LEU A 96 -7.26 -2.40 1.31
CA LEU A 96 -6.43 -2.57 2.51
C LEU A 96 -6.23 -1.20 3.17
N VAL A 97 -6.66 -1.05 4.43
CA VAL A 97 -6.71 0.22 5.14
C VAL A 97 -5.77 0.22 6.33
N ALA A 98 -4.81 1.15 6.35
CA ALA A 98 -4.00 1.46 7.53
C ALA A 98 -4.56 2.74 8.19
N ARG A 99 -5.10 2.60 9.40
CA ARG A 99 -5.74 3.71 10.12
C ARG A 99 -4.73 4.64 10.75
N ASN A 100 -5.03 5.95 10.78
CA ASN A 100 -4.17 6.97 11.37
C ASN A 100 -2.71 6.91 10.87
N ALA A 101 -2.54 6.79 9.56
CA ALA A 101 -1.25 6.71 8.91
C ALA A 101 -0.55 8.07 8.75
N PHE A 102 -1.31 9.17 8.76
CA PHE A 102 -0.84 10.54 8.49
C PHE A 102 -0.96 11.47 9.71
#